data_AF-A0A7Y2Z9B1-F1
#
_entry.id   AF-A0A7Y2Z9B1-F1
#
_cell.length_a   1.000
_cell.length_b   1.000
_cell.length_c   1.000
_cell.angle_alpha   90.00
_cell.angle_beta   90.00
_cell.angle_gamma   90.00
#
_symmetry.space_group_name_H-M   'P 1'
#
loop_
_entity.id
_entity.type
_entity.pdbx_description
1 polymer ?
#
loop_
_entity_poly.entity_id
_entity_poly.type
_entity_poly.pdbx_seq_one_letter_code
_entity_poly.pdbx_strand_id
1 'polypeptide(L)'
;MNVRKITSMTMLLSLLVLILNSIILYVVPEGRVAYWADWKFFGLTKGDWSAQHTTVGVLFLIAGLLHIYFNWKPIVAYMKNRARQIKIFTGSFNVALVLTA
;
A
#
# COMPACT_ATOMS: atom_id res chain seq x y z
N MET A 1 10.92 19.33 -12.76
CA MET A 1 10.02 18.18 -12.48
C MET A 1 9.46 18.31 -11.08
N ASN A 2 8.20 17.95 -10.83
CA ASN A 2 7.57 18.10 -9.51
C ASN A 2 7.64 16.78 -8.72
N VAL A 3 8.62 16.67 -7.81
CA VAL A 3 8.89 15.45 -7.02
C VAL A 3 7.67 15.00 -6.22
N ARG A 4 6.89 15.92 -5.64
CA ARG A 4 5.65 15.59 -4.91
C ARG A 4 4.63 14.88 -5.79
N LYS A 5 4.45 15.32 -7.05
CA LYS A 5 3.54 14.64 -8.00
C LYS A 5 4.05 13.26 -8.37
N ILE A 6 5.37 13.13 -8.61
CA ILE A 6 6.00 11.85 -8.96
C ILE A 6 5.81 10.86 -7.81
N THR A 7 6.15 11.22 -6.58
CA THR A 7 5.97 10.36 -5.40
C THR A 7 4.53 9.88 -5.24
N SER A 8 3.54 10.77 -5.40
CA SER A 8 2.12 10.38 -5.33
C SER A 8 1.71 9.40 -6.42
N MET A 9 2.19 9.60 -7.66
CA MET A 9 1.91 8.68 -8.77
C MET A 9 2.63 7.34 -8.59
N THR A 10 3.87 7.35 -8.12
CA THR A 10 4.62 6.12 -7.78
C THR A 10 3.92 5.33 -6.68
N MET A 11 3.45 5.99 -5.62
CA MET A 11 2.68 5.35 -4.55
C MET A 11 1.39 4.72 -5.09
N LEU A 12 0.64 5.43 -5.94
CA LEU A 12 -0.60 4.91 -6.54
C LEU A 12 -0.33 3.70 -7.45
N LEU A 13 0.64 3.80 -8.35
CA LEU A 13 0.95 2.72 -9.30
C LEU A 13 1.49 1.48 -8.58
N SER A 14 2.36 1.66 -7.58
CA SER A 14 2.87 0.54 -6.77
C SER A 14 1.75 -0.13 -5.97
N LEU A 15 0.76 0.61 -5.46
CA LEU A 15 -0.43 0.04 -4.83
C LEU A 15 -1.22 -0.86 -5.79
N LEU A 16 -1.43 -0.43 -7.04
CA LEU A 16 -2.15 -1.23 -8.02
C LEU A 16 -1.42 -2.56 -8.33
N VAL A 17 -0.10 -2.49 -8.47
CA VAL A 17 0.73 -3.69 -8.67
C VAL A 17 0.70 -4.60 -7.44
N LEU A 18 0.69 -4.03 -6.22
CA LEU A 18 0.56 -4.80 -4.99
C LEU A 18 -0.79 -5.51 -4.87
N ILE A 19 -1.90 -4.85 -5.24
CA ILE A 19 -3.22 -5.48 -5.24
C ILE A 19 -3.22 -6.70 -6.16
N LEU A 20 -2.69 -6.57 -7.38
CA LEU A 20 -2.58 -7.70 -8.30
C LEU A 20 -1.74 -8.83 -7.70
N ASN A 21 -0.56 -8.51 -7.15
CA ASN A 21 0.30 -9.49 -6.52
C ASN A 21 -0.39 -10.20 -5.34
N SER A 22 -1.12 -9.45 -4.50
CA SER A 22 -1.86 -10.00 -3.35
C SER A 22 -2.96 -10.96 -3.79
N ILE A 23 -3.71 -10.63 -4.85
CA ILE A 23 -4.73 -11.53 -5.41
C ILE A 23 -4.08 -12.82 -5.89
N ILE A 24 -2.97 -12.73 -6.61
CA ILE A 24 -2.26 -13.90 -7.14
C ILE A 24 -1.72 -14.75 -5.99
N LEU A 25 -1.01 -14.14 -5.04
CA LEU A 25 -0.43 -14.83 -3.88
C LEU A 25 -1.49 -15.43 -2.95
N TYR A 26 -2.72 -14.90 -2.95
CA TYR A 26 -3.85 -15.50 -2.25
C TYR A 26 -4.37 -16.77 -2.93
N VAL A 27 -4.35 -16.83 -4.26
CA VAL A 27 -4.84 -17.98 -5.05
C VAL A 27 -3.77 -19.08 -5.19
N VAL A 28 -2.49 -18.71 -5.12
CA VAL A 28 -1.36 -19.63 -5.24
C VAL A 28 -1.45 -20.74 -4.17
N PRO A 29 -1.30 -22.03 -4.54
CA PRO A 29 -1.34 -23.12 -3.58
C PRO A 29 -0.19 -23.05 -2.56
N GLU A 30 -0.34 -23.83 -1.48
CA GLU A 30 0.67 -23.93 -0.44
C GLU A 30 2.06 -24.26 -1.00
N GLY A 31 3.11 -23.74 -0.35
CA GLY A 31 4.47 -23.76 -0.92
C GLY A 31 4.90 -25.13 -1.45
N ARG A 32 4.72 -26.19 -0.65
CA ARG A 32 5.05 -27.56 -1.04
C ARG A 32 4.29 -28.03 -2.30
N VAL A 33 3.00 -27.70 -2.39
CA VAL A 33 2.17 -28.07 -3.55
C VAL A 33 2.55 -27.24 -4.77
N ALA A 34 2.80 -25.94 -4.59
CA ALA A 34 3.24 -25.06 -5.66
C ALA A 34 4.58 -25.52 -6.28
N TYR A 35 5.54 -25.95 -5.46
CA TYR A 35 6.83 -26.46 -5.96
C TYR A 35 6.69 -27.83 -6.63
N TRP A 36 5.94 -28.76 -6.02
CA TRP A 36 5.76 -30.09 -6.58
C TRP A 36 5.01 -30.07 -7.92
N ALA A 37 4.01 -29.20 -8.05
CA ALA A 37 3.20 -29.07 -9.26
C ALA A 37 3.83 -28.17 -10.34
N ASP A 38 5.06 -27.66 -10.13
CA ASP A 38 5.69 -26.62 -10.97
C ASP A 38 4.70 -25.47 -11.29
N TRP A 39 4.01 -25.00 -10.25
CA TRP A 39 2.92 -24.05 -10.41
C TRP A 39 3.47 -22.74 -11.00
N LYS A 40 2.82 -22.30 -12.09
CA LYS A 40 3.13 -21.06 -12.79
C LYS A 40 1.86 -20.31 -13.11
N PHE A 41 1.93 -18.99 -12.99
CA PHE A 41 0.89 -18.07 -13.45
C PHE A 41 1.53 -16.95 -14.23
N PHE A 42 1.04 -16.74 -15.46
CA PHE A 42 1.72 -15.91 -16.47
C PHE A 42 3.22 -16.23 -16.65
N GLY A 43 3.58 -17.51 -16.56
CA GLY A 43 4.97 -17.97 -16.71
C GLY A 43 5.86 -17.71 -15.49
N LEU A 44 5.36 -17.09 -14.44
CA LEU A 44 6.08 -16.81 -13.20
C LEU A 44 5.74 -17.85 -12.13
N THR A 45 6.75 -18.28 -11.37
CA THR A 45 6.58 -19.19 -10.24
C THR A 45 6.02 -18.46 -9.03
N LYS A 46 5.57 -19.21 -8.00
CA LYS A 46 5.21 -18.65 -6.69
C LYS A 46 6.34 -17.76 -6.12
N GLY A 47 7.59 -18.18 -6.29
CA GLY A 47 8.76 -17.44 -5.79
C GLY A 47 8.90 -16.08 -6.47
N ASP A 48 8.71 -16.03 -7.80
CA ASP A 48 8.83 -14.80 -8.58
C ASP A 48 7.74 -13.79 -8.19
N TRP A 49 6.49 -14.25 -8.03
CA TRP A 49 5.39 -13.41 -7.54
C TRP A 49 5.67 -12.87 -6.12
N SER A 50 6.21 -13.72 -5.24
CA SER A 50 6.58 -13.30 -3.87
C SER A 50 7.72 -12.26 -3.87
N ALA A 51 8.73 -12.45 -4.73
CA ALA A 51 9.85 -11.53 -4.88
C ALA A 51 9.39 -10.18 -5.45
N GLN A 52 8.52 -10.19 -6.46
CA GLN A 52 7.93 -8.97 -7.02
C GLN A 52 7.08 -8.24 -5.96
N HIS A 53 6.18 -8.94 -5.27
CA HIS A 53 5.35 -8.37 -4.21
C HIS A 53 6.20 -7.69 -3.14
N THR A 54 7.26 -8.35 -2.67
CA THR A 54 8.15 -7.81 -1.64
C THR A 54 8.88 -6.56 -2.14
N THR A 55 9.45 -6.62 -3.34
CA THR A 55 10.22 -5.51 -3.93
C THR A 55 9.34 -4.28 -4.16
N VAL A 56 8.17 -4.47 -4.76
CA VAL A 56 7.20 -3.39 -4.99
C VAL A 56 6.61 -2.90 -3.67
N GLY A 57 6.47 -3.78 -2.67
CA GLY A 57 6.06 -3.45 -1.30
C GLY A 57 6.99 -2.45 -0.65
N VAL A 58 8.30 -2.70 -0.72
CA VAL A 58 9.32 -1.76 -0.22
C VAL A 58 9.24 -0.42 -0.94
N LEU A 59 9.08 -0.42 -2.26
CA LEU A 59 8.90 0.82 -3.05
C LEU A 59 7.65 1.59 -2.61
N PHE A 60 6.51 0.90 -2.40
CA PHE A 60 5.26 1.50 -1.94
C PHE A 60 5.43 2.13 -0.55
N LEU A 61 6.11 1.45 0.38
CA LEU A 61 6.38 1.99 1.71
C LEU A 61 7.24 3.26 1.66
N ILE A 62 8.32 3.24 0.89
CA ILE A 62 9.19 4.42 0.71
C ILE A 62 8.39 5.57 0.08
N ALA A 63 7.63 5.29 -0.99
CA ALA A 63 6.80 6.29 -1.64
C ALA A 63 5.70 6.82 -0.72
N GLY A 64 5.12 5.98 0.13
CA GLY A 64 4.13 6.35 1.15
C GLY A 64 4.70 7.27 2.22
N LEU A 65 5.89 6.97 2.75
CA LEU A 65 6.59 7.83 3.71
C LEU A 65 6.89 9.21 3.10
N LEU A 66 7.43 9.23 1.88
CA LEU A 66 7.67 10.48 1.16
C LEU A 66 6.37 11.23 0.84
N HIS A 67 5.30 10.51 0.51
CA HIS A 67 3.99 11.10 0.27
C HIS A 67 3.45 11.78 1.53
N ILE A 68 3.53 11.13 2.70
CA ILE A 68 3.16 11.71 3.99
C ILE A 68 3.99 12.95 4.28
N TYR A 69 5.32 12.87 4.10
CA TYR A 69 6.23 13.99 4.32
C TYR A 69 5.88 15.21 3.45
N PHE A 70 5.70 15.02 2.14
CA PHE A 70 5.38 16.11 1.22
C PHE A 70 3.93 16.63 1.35
N ASN A 71 3.02 15.84 1.94
CA ASN A 71 1.60 16.18 2.11
C ASN A 71 1.20 16.39 3.58
N TRP A 72 2.18 16.67 4.47
CA TRP A 72 1.94 16.82 5.90
C TRP A 72 0.90 17.89 6.23
N LYS A 73 0.98 19.07 5.57
CA LYS A 73 0.02 20.18 5.79
C LYS A 73 -1.43 19.77 5.47
N PRO A 74 -1.74 19.18 4.29
CA PRO A 74 -3.05 18.58 4.02
C PRO A 74 -3.48 17.54 5.05
N ILE A 75 -2.60 16.61 5.43
CA ILE A 75 -2.92 15.54 6.38
C ILE A 75 -3.36 16.11 7.73
N VAL A 76 -2.59 17.04 8.29
CA VAL A 76 -2.92 17.70 9.56
C VAL A 76 -4.18 18.56 9.44
N ALA A 77 -4.49 19.09 8.25
CA ALA A 77 -5.73 19.85 8.06
C ALA A 77 -6.99 18.99 8.26
N TYR A 78 -6.96 17.70 7.91
CA TYR A 78 -8.07 16.78 8.18
C TYR A 78 -8.30 16.53 9.68
N MET A 79 -7.30 16.79 10.51
CA MET A 79 -7.38 16.65 11.97
C MET A 79 -7.81 17.95 12.66
N LYS A 80 -7.99 19.06 11.92
CA LYS A 80 -8.38 20.34 12.50
C LYS A 80 -9.90 20.49 12.58
N ASN A 81 -10.39 21.05 13.68
CA ASN A 81 -11.80 21.43 13.82
C ASN A 81 -12.09 22.81 13.17
N ARG A 82 -13.36 23.25 13.19
CA ARG A 82 -13.75 24.57 12.65
C ARG A 82 -12.99 25.76 13.29
N ALA A 83 -12.54 25.60 14.54
CA ALA A 83 -11.73 26.57 15.27
C ALA A 83 -10.21 26.43 14.99
N ARG A 84 -9.80 25.63 14.00
CA ARG A 84 -8.41 25.34 13.60
C ARG A 84 -7.56 24.64 14.68
N GLN A 85 -8.18 24.09 15.72
CA GLN A 85 -7.52 23.29 16.74
C GLN A 85 -7.35 21.85 16.26
N ILE A 86 -6.18 21.25 16.50
CA ILE A 86 -5.92 19.83 16.17
C ILE A 86 -6.69 18.97 17.17
N LYS A 87 -7.57 18.11 16.68
CA LYS A 87 -8.29 17.11 17.47
C LYS A 87 -8.05 15.75 16.86
N ILE A 88 -7.37 14.86 17.59
CA ILE A 88 -7.02 13.52 17.10
C ILE A 88 -8.29 12.65 17.01
N PHE A 89 -9.10 12.62 18.08
CA PHE A 89 -10.38 11.91 18.12
C PHE A 89 -11.51 12.76 17.50
N THR A 90 -11.47 12.92 16.18
CA THR A 90 -12.63 13.40 15.42
C THR A 90 -13.64 12.28 15.19
N GLY A 91 -14.88 12.61 14.85
CA GLY A 91 -15.87 11.58 14.47
C GLY A 91 -15.38 10.69 13.34
N SER A 92 -14.75 11.28 12.30
CA SER A 92 -14.15 10.54 11.19
C SER A 92 -13.00 9.63 11.63
N PHE A 93 -12.15 10.10 12.56
CA PHE A 93 -11.07 9.27 13.13
C PHE A 93 -11.63 8.08 13.91
N ASN A 94 -12.66 8.29 14.73
CA ASN A 94 -13.27 7.20 15.50
C ASN A 94 -13.93 6.16 14.61
N VAL A 95 -14.62 6.59 13.54
CA VAL A 95 -15.18 5.67 12.54
C VAL A 95 -14.07 4.87 11.86
N ALA A 96 -12.99 5.54 11.43
CA ALA A 96 -11.84 4.87 10.82
C ALA A 96 -11.17 3.86 11.79
N LEU A 97 -11.05 4.22 13.07
CA LEU A 97 -10.51 3.34 14.10
C LEU A 97 -11.37 2.10 14.32
N VAL A 98 -12.69 2.25 14.42
CA VAL A 98 -13.62 1.11 14.58
C VAL A 98 -13.61 0.19 13.35
N LEU A 99 -13.45 0.73 12.15
CA LEU A 99 -13.35 -0.08 10.92
C LEU A 99 -12.00 -0.82 10.79
N THR A 100 -10.98 -0.43 11.55
CA THR A 100 -9.62 -0.98 11.45
C THR A 100 -9.19 -1.83 12.66
N ALA A 101 -9.97 -1.82 13.74
CA ALA A 101 -9.81 -2.68 14.92
C ALA A 101 -10.53 -4.02 14.73
#